data_AF-A0A924YF98-F1
#
_entry.id   AF-A0A924YF98-F1
#
_cell.length_a   1.000
_cell.length_b   1.000
_cell.length_c   1.000
_cell.angle_alpha   90.00
_cell.angle_beta   90.00
_cell.angle_gamma   90.00
#
_symmetry.space_group_name_H-M   'P 1'
#
loop_
_entity.id
_entity.type
_entity.pdbx_description
1 polymer ?
#
loop_
_entity_poly.entity_id
_entity_poly.type
_entity_poly.pdbx_seq_one_letter_code
_entity_poly.pdbx_strand_id
1 'polypeptide(L)'
;VYVFGVPDVELPAIDNITYVPIAADDALAQEWLLVTNGQQNASALATREITHIEEEDALRMFKGVWTFDYVTVKFLHDALTRVVGVDPLTIPQTRRYSQQIRLMSKSLQRMATGLVRITNGRTRRYDDEAVKTEVASVIEQELDPALAQLKAAAPTSD
;
A
#
# COMPACT_ATOMS: atom_id res chain seq x y z
N VAL A 1 -12.86 -9.14 3.28
CA VAL A 1 -11.67 -8.76 2.48
C VAL A 1 -11.85 -9.35 1.11
N TYR A 2 -11.67 -8.58 0.05
CA TYR A 2 -11.75 -9.07 -1.32
C TYR A 2 -10.34 -9.21 -1.88
N VAL A 3 -10.03 -10.36 -2.47
CA VAL A 3 -8.74 -10.64 -3.08
C VAL A 3 -8.98 -10.95 -4.55
N PHE A 4 -8.52 -10.04 -5.40
CA PHE A 4 -8.53 -10.20 -6.85
C PHE A 4 -7.21 -10.82 -7.27
N GLY A 5 -7.24 -11.85 -8.11
CA GLY A 5 -6.01 -12.45 -8.58
C GLY A 5 -6.26 -13.55 -9.61
N VAL A 6 -5.21 -13.89 -10.34
CA VAL A 6 -5.18 -15.05 -11.22
C VAL A 6 -4.79 -16.24 -10.35
N PRO A 7 -5.70 -17.19 -10.06
CA PRO A 7 -5.35 -18.35 -9.25
C PRO A 7 -4.42 -19.27 -10.05
N ASP A 8 -3.21 -19.47 -9.56
CA ASP A 8 -2.22 -20.44 -10.03
C ASP A 8 -2.30 -21.77 -9.26
N VAL A 9 -2.94 -21.76 -8.09
CA VAL A 9 -3.18 -22.91 -7.22
C VAL A 9 -4.61 -22.90 -6.66
N GLU A 10 -5.02 -24.02 -6.06
CA GLU A 10 -6.28 -24.08 -5.32
C GLU A 10 -6.21 -23.20 -4.07
N LEU A 11 -7.17 -22.28 -3.96
CA LEU A 11 -7.19 -21.27 -2.90
C LEU A 11 -7.81 -21.84 -1.62
N PRO A 12 -7.14 -21.72 -0.45
CA PRO A 12 -7.71 -22.18 0.81
C PRO A 12 -8.93 -21.33 1.18
N ALA A 13 -9.97 -21.96 1.72
CA ALA A 13 -11.10 -21.25 2.29
C ALA A 13 -10.67 -20.56 3.60
N ILE A 14 -10.61 -19.23 3.59
CA ILE A 14 -10.29 -18.41 4.76
C ILE A 14 -11.51 -17.57 5.11
N ASP A 15 -11.92 -17.61 6.38
CA ASP A 15 -13.06 -16.83 6.87
C ASP A 15 -12.87 -15.32 6.61
N ASN A 16 -13.95 -14.67 6.17
CA ASN A 16 -13.99 -13.24 5.82
C ASN A 16 -13.08 -12.84 4.64
N ILE A 17 -12.58 -13.81 3.86
CA ILE A 17 -11.93 -13.57 2.58
C ILE A 17 -12.84 -14.05 1.45
N THR A 18 -13.06 -13.18 0.48
CA THR A 18 -13.76 -13.49 -0.76
C THR A 18 -12.76 -13.36 -1.90
N TYR A 19 -12.41 -14.50 -2.49
CA TYR A 19 -11.55 -14.54 -3.67
C TYR A 19 -12.37 -14.25 -4.92
N VAL A 20 -11.84 -13.38 -5.77
CA VAL A 20 -12.45 -12.95 -7.02
C VAL A 20 -11.45 -13.30 -8.11
N PRO A 21 -11.64 -14.44 -8.81
CA PRO A 21 -10.74 -14.83 -9.87
C PRO A 21 -10.84 -13.81 -11.01
N ILE A 22 -9.70 -13.36 -11.51
CA ILE A 22 -9.59 -12.55 -12.73
C ILE A 22 -8.87 -13.35 -13.81
N ALA A 23 -9.13 -13.01 -15.07
CA ALA A 23 -8.47 -13.66 -16.21
C ALA A 23 -7.02 -13.17 -16.33
N ALA A 24 -6.12 -14.03 -16.83
CA ALA A 24 -4.70 -13.69 -16.95
C ALA A 24 -4.42 -12.59 -18.00
N ASP A 25 -5.34 -12.41 -18.94
CA ASP A 25 -5.32 -11.37 -19.97
C ASP A 25 -6.05 -10.08 -19.55
N ASP A 26 -6.64 -10.04 -18.35
CA ASP A 26 -7.26 -8.84 -17.79
C ASP A 26 -6.17 -7.79 -17.49
N ALA A 27 -6.46 -6.51 -17.75
CA ALA A 27 -5.58 -5.42 -17.39
C ALA A 27 -5.28 -5.38 -15.88
N LEU A 28 -6.23 -5.82 -15.03
CA LEU A 28 -6.02 -5.95 -13.59
C LEU A 28 -5.00 -7.02 -13.21
N ALA A 29 -4.68 -7.98 -14.08
CA ALA A 29 -3.67 -9.01 -13.80
C ALA A 29 -2.24 -8.46 -13.79
N GLN A 30 -2.01 -7.27 -14.39
CA GLN A 30 -0.71 -6.58 -14.41
C GLN A 30 -0.57 -5.54 -13.29
N GLU A 31 -1.62 -5.35 -12.49
CA GLU A 31 -1.73 -4.31 -11.48
C GLU A 31 -1.90 -4.94 -10.09
N TRP A 32 -1.16 -4.43 -9.13
CA TRP A 32 -1.29 -4.78 -7.72
C TRP A 32 -1.97 -3.63 -6.99
N LEU A 33 -3.14 -3.91 -6.44
CA LEU A 33 -3.99 -2.93 -5.76
C LEU A 33 -4.27 -3.39 -4.33
N LEU A 34 -3.92 -2.56 -3.35
CA LEU A 34 -4.34 -2.73 -1.97
C LEU A 34 -5.13 -1.50 -1.55
N VAL A 35 -6.45 -1.66 -1.45
CA VAL A 35 -7.38 -0.59 -1.05
C VAL A 35 -7.95 -0.91 0.31
N THR A 36 -7.73 -0.03 1.27
CA THR A 36 -8.39 -0.03 2.57
C THR A 36 -9.29 1.19 2.65
N ASN A 37 -10.58 0.98 2.87
CA ASN A 37 -11.54 2.06 3.06
C ASN A 37 -12.30 1.79 4.35
N GLY A 38 -11.92 2.49 5.42
CA GLY A 38 -12.50 2.35 6.75
C GLY A 38 -12.72 3.72 7.38
N GLN A 39 -13.51 3.76 8.45
CA GLN A 39 -13.81 5.02 9.17
C GLN A 39 -12.55 5.67 9.78
N GLN A 40 -11.60 4.84 10.20
CA GLN A 40 -10.39 5.25 10.92
C GLN A 40 -9.14 5.26 10.02
N ASN A 41 -9.20 4.60 8.87
CA ASN A 41 -8.09 4.48 7.95
C ASN A 41 -8.61 4.35 6.53
N ALA A 42 -8.11 5.17 5.63
CA ALA A 42 -8.28 4.95 4.21
C ALA A 42 -6.95 5.15 3.51
N SER A 43 -6.54 4.13 2.77
CA SER A 43 -5.33 4.17 1.97
C SER A 43 -5.49 3.28 0.76
N ALA A 44 -4.83 3.66 -0.33
CA ALA A 44 -4.74 2.86 -1.53
C ALA A 44 -3.28 2.81 -1.97
N LEU A 45 -2.77 1.59 -2.14
CA LEU A 45 -1.53 1.32 -2.85
C LEU A 45 -1.92 0.78 -4.22
N ALA A 46 -1.49 1.48 -5.27
CA ALA A 46 -1.67 1.05 -6.64
C ALA A 46 -0.29 0.96 -7.28
N THR A 47 0.10 -0.24 -7.69
CA THR A 47 1.41 -0.52 -8.26
C THR A 47 1.25 -1.33 -9.52
N ARG A 48 1.94 -0.92 -10.58
CA ARG A 48 2.08 -1.69 -11.80
C ARG A 48 3.43 -2.38 -11.82
N GLU A 49 3.45 -3.61 -12.29
CA GLU A 49 4.70 -4.29 -12.56
C GLU A 49 5.41 -3.66 -13.78
N ILE A 50 6.71 -3.43 -13.67
CA ILE A 50 7.55 -2.89 -14.77
C ILE A 50 8.33 -4.03 -15.45
N THR A 51 8.59 -5.09 -14.71
CA THR A 51 9.25 -6.33 -15.15
C THR A 51 8.26 -7.30 -15.80
N HIS A 52 8.77 -8.38 -16.38
CA HIS A 52 7.93 -9.44 -16.91
C HIS A 52 7.51 -10.42 -15.80
N ILE A 53 6.29 -10.98 -15.88
CA ILE A 53 5.77 -11.95 -14.90
C ILE A 53 6.61 -13.24 -14.78
N GLU A 54 7.42 -13.53 -15.80
CA GLU A 54 8.33 -14.68 -15.85
C GLU A 54 9.65 -14.43 -15.13
N GLU A 55 9.92 -13.20 -14.70
CA GLU A 55 11.12 -12.91 -13.91
C GLU A 55 11.00 -13.49 -12.50
N GLU A 56 12.14 -13.90 -11.94
CA GLU A 56 12.21 -14.39 -10.57
C GLU A 56 11.68 -13.32 -9.60
N ASP A 57 10.86 -13.71 -8.62
CA ASP A 57 10.19 -12.79 -7.69
C ASP A 57 11.14 -11.79 -7.01
N ALA A 58 12.40 -12.19 -6.78
CA ALA A 58 13.42 -11.34 -6.17
C ALA A 58 13.87 -10.17 -7.05
N LEU A 59 13.66 -10.27 -8.36
CA LEU A 59 14.06 -9.31 -9.39
C LEU A 59 12.89 -8.45 -9.89
N ARG A 60 11.65 -8.86 -9.60
CA ARG A 60 10.44 -8.14 -10.02
C ARG A 60 10.43 -6.72 -9.45
N MET A 61 10.14 -5.76 -10.32
CA MET A 61 10.09 -4.34 -9.98
C MET A 61 8.70 -3.77 -10.19
N PHE A 62 8.28 -2.95 -9.24
CA PHE A 62 6.97 -2.32 -9.23
C PHE A 62 7.10 -0.81 -9.18
N LYS A 63 6.30 -0.12 -9.99
CA LYS A 63 6.11 1.34 -9.89
C LYS A 63 4.70 1.59 -9.41
N GLY A 64 4.57 2.39 -8.36
CA GLY A 64 3.24 2.72 -7.88
C GLY A 64 3.16 3.99 -7.08
N VAL A 65 1.93 4.25 -6.64
CA VAL A 65 1.54 5.37 -5.81
C VAL A 65 0.88 4.81 -4.56
N TRP A 66 1.29 5.34 -3.42
CA TRP A 66 0.60 5.13 -2.16
C TRP A 66 -0.09 6.43 -1.76
N THR A 67 -1.40 6.40 -1.59
CA THR A 67 -2.20 7.56 -1.25
C THR A 67 -3.09 7.32 -0.03
N PHE A 68 -3.33 8.39 0.71
CA PHE A 68 -4.28 8.46 1.81
C PHE A 68 -5.43 9.44 1.51
N ASP A 69 -5.43 10.03 0.31
CA ASP A 69 -6.48 10.94 -0.13
C ASP A 69 -7.83 10.21 -0.18
N TYR A 70 -8.78 10.68 0.61
CA TYR A 70 -10.05 10.00 0.76
C TYR A 70 -10.83 9.93 -0.55
N VAL A 71 -10.83 11.01 -1.34
CA VAL A 71 -11.60 11.06 -2.58
C VAL A 71 -11.10 9.99 -3.54
N THR A 72 -9.79 9.89 -3.70
CA THR A 72 -9.12 8.88 -4.52
C THR A 72 -9.38 7.46 -3.98
N VAL A 73 -9.20 7.24 -2.68
CA VAL A 73 -9.41 5.91 -2.07
C VAL A 73 -10.87 5.46 -2.20
N LYS A 74 -11.83 6.38 -1.99
CA LYS A 74 -13.25 6.10 -2.16
C LYS A 74 -13.58 5.77 -3.62
N PHE A 75 -13.04 6.55 -4.57
CA PHE A 75 -13.23 6.28 -5.98
C PHE A 75 -12.75 4.88 -6.37
N LEU A 76 -11.53 4.51 -5.95
CA LEU A 76 -10.97 3.18 -6.22
C LEU A 76 -11.79 2.06 -5.56
N HIS A 77 -12.19 2.25 -4.30
CA HIS A 77 -13.05 1.30 -3.60
C HIS A 77 -14.40 1.11 -4.31
N ASP A 78 -15.05 2.20 -4.71
CA ASP A 78 -16.35 2.17 -5.36
C ASP A 78 -16.26 1.56 -6.77
N ALA A 79 -15.13 1.76 -7.47
CA ALA A 79 -14.86 1.10 -8.75
C ALA A 79 -14.66 -0.41 -8.57
N LEU A 80 -13.83 -0.84 -7.61
CA LEU A 80 -13.56 -2.27 -7.35
C LEU A 80 -14.81 -3.02 -6.84
N THR A 81 -15.63 -2.39 -6.01
CA THR A 81 -16.88 -2.99 -5.51
C THR A 81 -17.90 -3.23 -6.62
N ARG A 82 -17.97 -2.33 -7.62
CA ARG A 82 -18.82 -2.55 -8.81
C ARG A 82 -18.36 -3.74 -9.64
N VAL A 83 -17.05 -3.97 -9.76
CA VAL A 83 -16.52 -5.13 -10.50
C VAL A 83 -17.00 -6.45 -9.89
N VAL A 84 -17.10 -6.52 -8.56
CA VAL A 84 -17.55 -7.73 -7.85
C VAL A 84 -19.06 -7.81 -7.66
N GLY A 85 -19.81 -6.83 -8.16
CA GLY A 85 -21.26 -6.77 -7.98
C GLY A 85 -21.69 -6.58 -6.51
N VAL A 86 -20.83 -5.97 -5.69
CA VAL A 86 -21.12 -5.69 -4.27
C VAL A 86 -21.48 -4.23 -4.12
N ASP A 87 -22.50 -3.94 -3.33
CA ASP A 87 -22.87 -2.56 -3.02
C ASP A 87 -21.72 -1.86 -2.28
N PRO A 88 -21.30 -0.65 -2.71
CA PRO A 88 -20.26 0.09 -2.03
C PRO A 88 -20.63 0.32 -0.57
N LEU A 89 -19.74 -0.07 0.34
CA LEU A 89 -19.90 0.21 1.77
C LEU A 89 -20.05 1.72 1.99
N THR A 90 -21.21 2.12 2.52
CA THR A 90 -21.45 3.50 2.91
C THR A 90 -20.80 3.74 4.26
N ILE A 91 -19.57 4.22 4.24
CA ILE A 91 -18.82 4.56 5.46
C ILE A 91 -19.23 5.96 5.90
N PRO A 92 -19.67 6.16 7.16
CA PRO A 92 -20.02 7.48 7.67
C PRO A 92 -18.89 8.50 7.48
N GLN A 93 -19.23 9.71 7.05
CA GLN A 93 -18.27 10.79 6.79
C GLN A 93 -17.57 11.32 8.06
N THR A 94 -17.99 10.90 9.25
CA THR A 94 -17.32 11.23 10.52
C THR A 94 -15.96 10.52 10.60
N ARG A 95 -14.97 11.10 9.91
CA ARG A 95 -13.60 10.61 9.86
C ARG A 95 -12.78 11.16 11.02
N ARG A 96 -11.96 10.28 11.59
CA ARG A 96 -11.01 10.64 12.65
C ARG A 96 -9.65 10.90 12.02
N TYR A 97 -9.45 12.11 11.49
CA TYR A 97 -8.21 12.50 10.82
C TYR A 97 -6.96 12.29 11.69
N SER A 98 -7.03 12.60 12.99
CA SER A 98 -5.95 12.35 13.94
C SER A 98 -5.56 10.86 14.03
N GLN A 99 -6.55 9.96 13.96
CA GLN A 99 -6.32 8.52 13.94
C GLN A 99 -5.73 8.05 12.62
N GLN A 100 -6.19 8.61 11.49
CA GLN A 100 -5.65 8.31 10.16
C GLN A 100 -4.18 8.76 10.06
N ILE A 101 -3.84 9.96 10.53
CA ILE A 101 -2.46 10.47 10.57
C ILE A 101 -1.57 9.54 11.39
N ARG A 102 -2.02 9.12 12.59
CA ARG A 102 -1.26 8.17 13.43
C ARG A 102 -1.00 6.84 12.72
N LEU A 103 -2.00 6.30 12.01
CA LEU A 103 -1.86 5.04 11.27
C LEU A 103 -0.95 5.19 10.05
N MET A 104 -1.04 6.31 9.35
CA MET A 104 -0.13 6.68 8.27
C MET A 104 1.32 6.75 8.77
N SER A 105 1.58 7.48 9.85
CA SER A 105 2.92 7.58 10.44
C SER A 105 3.48 6.22 10.85
N LYS A 106 2.68 5.38 11.52
CA LYS A 106 3.10 4.03 11.91
C LYS A 106 3.42 3.15 10.71
N SER A 107 2.65 3.29 9.62
CA SER A 107 2.84 2.49 8.40
C SER A 107 4.11 2.93 7.67
N LEU A 108 4.34 4.24 7.53
CA LEU A 108 5.58 4.80 6.97
C LEU A 108 6.81 4.36 7.76
N GLN A 109 6.76 4.45 9.10
CA GLN A 109 7.87 4.02 9.96
C GLN A 109 8.19 2.52 9.79
N ARG A 110 7.16 1.67 9.69
CA ARG A 110 7.35 0.23 9.45
C ARG A 110 7.95 -0.05 8.07
N MET A 111 7.52 0.68 7.05
CA MET A 111 8.09 0.56 5.70
C MET A 111 9.54 1.02 5.68
N ALA A 112 9.87 2.18 6.25
CA ALA A 112 11.25 2.66 6.36
C ALA A 112 12.15 1.65 7.09
N THR A 113 11.68 1.13 8.22
CA THR A 113 12.41 0.08 8.97
C THR A 113 12.59 -1.19 8.14
N GLY A 114 11.54 -1.59 7.39
CA GLY A 114 11.56 -2.75 6.51
C GLY A 114 12.53 -2.58 5.34
N LEU A 115 12.55 -1.40 4.72
CA LEU A 115 13.49 -1.05 3.65
C LEU A 115 14.93 -1.12 4.13
N VAL A 116 15.23 -0.52 5.29
CA VAL A 116 16.56 -0.62 5.92
C VAL A 116 16.95 -2.07 6.20
N ARG A 117 15.99 -2.92 6.61
CA ARG A 117 16.27 -4.34 6.84
C ARG A 117 16.51 -5.10 5.54
N ILE A 118 15.74 -4.82 4.48
CA ILE A 118 15.89 -5.45 3.17
C ILE A 118 17.20 -5.03 2.52
N THR A 119 17.55 -3.74 2.57
CA THR A 119 18.83 -3.25 2.09
C THR A 119 19.94 -3.93 2.87
N ASN A 120 19.99 -3.80 4.20
CA ASN A 120 21.02 -4.45 5.04
C ASN A 120 21.11 -5.97 4.87
N GLY A 121 19.99 -6.65 4.60
CA GLY A 121 19.93 -8.08 4.30
C GLY A 121 20.50 -8.45 2.93
N ARG A 122 20.28 -7.60 1.92
CA ARG A 122 20.90 -7.70 0.58
C ARG A 122 22.38 -7.26 0.58
N THR A 123 22.77 -6.32 1.44
CA THR A 123 24.14 -5.78 1.57
C THR A 123 25.15 -6.77 2.16
N ARG A 124 24.75 -7.98 2.58
CA ARG A 124 25.73 -9.04 2.92
C ARG A 124 26.49 -9.59 1.70
N ARG A 125 26.13 -9.20 0.47
CA ARG A 125 26.81 -9.63 -0.76
C ARG A 125 27.59 -8.56 -1.52
N TYR A 126 27.41 -7.27 -1.26
CA TYR A 126 28.19 -6.20 -1.88
C TYR A 126 28.37 -5.03 -0.90
N ASP A 127 29.63 -4.61 -0.75
CA ASP A 127 30.10 -3.51 0.10
C ASP A 127 29.55 -2.19 -0.44
N ASP A 128 28.60 -1.55 0.27
CA ASP A 128 28.10 -0.24 -0.17
C ASP A 128 27.52 0.61 0.97
N GLU A 129 28.40 1.34 1.65
CA GLU A 129 28.03 2.41 2.60
C GLU A 129 27.29 3.57 1.90
N ALA A 130 27.40 3.72 0.58
CA ALA A 130 26.71 4.76 -0.17
C ALA A 130 25.19 4.56 -0.17
N VAL A 131 24.73 3.32 -0.39
CA VAL A 131 23.29 2.98 -0.40
C VAL A 131 22.66 3.17 0.99
N LYS A 132 23.38 2.83 2.06
CA LYS A 132 22.90 3.11 3.43
C LYS A 132 22.77 4.60 3.69
N THR A 133 23.75 5.38 3.23
CA THR A 133 23.77 6.84 3.39
C THR A 133 22.63 7.50 2.62
N GLU A 134 22.34 7.04 1.41
CA GLU A 134 21.25 7.55 0.58
C GLU A 134 19.87 7.20 1.16
N VAL A 135 19.66 5.97 1.63
CA VAL A 135 18.40 5.59 2.27
C VAL A 135 18.19 6.33 3.59
N ALA A 136 19.25 6.48 4.39
CA ALA A 136 19.20 7.28 5.62
C ALA A 136 18.90 8.75 5.30
N SER A 137 19.50 9.32 4.25
CA SER A 137 19.23 10.71 3.87
C SER A 137 17.80 10.93 3.39
N VAL A 138 17.22 10.00 2.61
CA VAL A 138 15.81 10.09 2.20
C VAL A 138 14.87 10.03 3.42
N ILE A 139 15.20 9.19 4.41
CA ILE A 139 14.41 9.11 5.65
C ILE A 139 14.50 10.42 6.44
N GLU A 140 15.70 10.95 6.65
CA GLU A 140 15.92 12.17 7.45
C GLU A 140 15.47 13.45 6.74
N GLN A 141 15.63 13.54 5.42
CA GLN A 141 15.37 14.78 4.67
C GLN A 141 13.93 14.89 4.16
N GLU A 142 13.26 13.79 3.86
CA GLU A 142 11.91 13.83 3.29
C GLU A 142 10.85 13.29 4.23
N LEU A 143 11.08 12.13 4.84
CA LEU A 143 10.08 11.46 5.67
C LEU A 143 9.90 12.14 7.03
N ASP A 144 10.98 12.48 7.72
CA ASP A 144 10.91 13.09 9.05
C ASP A 144 10.28 14.49 9.05
N PRO A 145 10.62 15.39 8.11
CA PRO A 145 9.96 16.70 8.01
C PRO A 145 8.49 16.57 7.62
N ALA A 146 8.15 15.67 6.69
CA ALA A 146 6.76 15.41 6.31
C ALA A 146 5.95 14.89 7.51
N LEU A 147 6.53 13.99 8.31
CA LEU A 147 5.94 13.48 9.55
C LEU A 147 5.74 14.57 10.60
N ALA A 148 6.70 15.48 10.74
CA ALA A 148 6.59 16.62 11.66
C ALA A 148 5.49 17.60 11.22
N GLN A 149 5.42 17.92 9.93
CA GLN A 149 4.38 18.78 9.36
C GLN A 149 2.98 18.16 9.50
N LEU A 150 2.84 16.86 9.27
CA LEU A 150 1.59 16.13 9.46
C LEU A 150 1.13 16.10 10.92
N LYS A 151 2.06 16.02 11.88
CA LYS A 151 1.75 16.13 13.31
C LYS A 151 1.35 17.55 13.71
N ALA A 152 2.00 18.57 13.13
CA ALA A 152 1.70 19.97 13.39
C ALA A 152 0.37 20.43 12.76
N ALA A 153 -0.04 19.85 11.63
CA ALA A 153 -1.28 20.16 10.93
C ALA A 153 -2.50 19.38 11.46
N ALA A 154 -2.32 18.42 12.36
CA ALA A 154 -3.42 17.72 12.99
C ALA A 154 -4.15 18.65 13.97
N PRO A 155 -5.45 18.93 13.80
CA PRO A 155 -6.18 19.75 14.76
C PRO A 155 -6.15 19.08 16.13
N THR A 156 -5.72 19.82 17.16
CA THR A 156 -5.91 19.45 18.56
C THR A 156 -7.40 19.34 18.79
N SER A 157 -7.91 18.12 18.84
CA SER A 157 -9.28 17.83 19.24
C SER A 157 -9.43 18.13 20.72
N ASP A 158 -10.00 19.29 21.02
CA ASP A 158 -10.79 19.55 22.23
C ASP A 158 -12.13 18.79 22.16
#